data_AF-A0A6J5BZP3-F1
#
_entry.id   AF-A0A6J5BZP3-F1
#
_cell.length_a   1.000
_cell.length_b   1.000
_cell.length_c   1.000
_cell.angle_alpha   90.00
_cell.angle_beta   90.00
_cell.angle_gamma   90.00
#
_symmetry.space_group_name_H-M   'P 1'
#
loop_
_entity.id
_entity.type
_entity.pdbx_description
1 polymer ?
#
loop_
_entity_poly.entity_id
_entity_poly.type
_entity_poly.pdbx_seq_one_letter_code
_entity_poly.pdbx_strand_id
1 'polypeptide(L)'
;MQAQDLLPDDRNAAQFEGVTVRKGTVGAFLLNARVWCDADAAPAAREVAARDMREALPALRALGLFEVLEVRDPALRRWLDAAGAASAGGEVTA
;
A
#
# COMPACT_ATOMS: atom_id res chain seq x y z
N MET A 1 20.33 -3.57 -7.07
CA MET A 1 19.96 -4.10 -5.75
C MET A 1 19.16 -5.37 -5.93
N GLN A 2 19.43 -6.36 -5.10
CA GLN A 2 18.64 -7.56 -4.89
C GLN A 2 17.69 -7.35 -3.69
N ALA A 3 16.68 -8.20 -3.54
CA ALA A 3 15.72 -8.08 -2.44
C ALA A 3 16.39 -8.18 -1.05
N GLN A 4 17.38 -9.06 -0.92
CA GLN A 4 18.18 -9.23 0.30
C GLN A 4 19.08 -8.04 0.64
N ASP A 5 19.42 -7.20 -0.35
CA ASP A 5 20.19 -5.97 -0.10
C ASP A 5 19.32 -4.92 0.61
N LEU A 6 18.02 -4.92 0.30
CA LEU A 6 17.02 -4.05 0.91
C LEU A 6 16.58 -4.58 2.28
N LEU A 7 16.30 -5.89 2.36
CA LEU A 7 15.86 -6.54 3.57
C LEU A 7 16.47 -7.96 3.66
N PRO A 8 17.50 -8.13 4.50
CA PRO A 8 18.15 -9.42 4.74
C PRO A 8 17.17 -10.52 5.14
N ASP A 9 17.51 -11.78 4.88
CA ASP A 9 16.61 -12.91 5.09
C ASP A 9 16.22 -13.17 6.54
N ASP A 10 17.05 -12.75 7.50
CA ASP A 10 16.78 -12.79 8.93
C ASP A 10 15.84 -11.66 9.40
N ARG A 11 15.46 -10.73 8.51
CA ARG A 11 14.60 -9.59 8.82
C ARG A 11 13.28 -9.63 8.05
N ASN A 12 12.19 -9.40 8.78
CA ASN A 12 10.84 -9.33 8.22
C ASN A 12 10.33 -7.89 8.01
N ALA A 13 11.04 -6.91 8.55
CA ALA A 13 10.72 -5.50 8.41
C ALA A 13 11.97 -4.60 8.49
N ALA A 14 11.90 -3.43 7.87
CA ALA A 14 12.89 -2.37 7.98
C ALA A 14 12.20 -1.00 8.10
N GLN A 15 12.96 0.02 8.51
CA GLN A 15 12.48 1.39 8.54
C GLN A 15 12.83 2.13 7.25
N PHE A 16 11.85 2.83 6.69
CA PHE A 16 11.98 3.72 5.55
C PHE A 16 11.26 5.02 5.91
N GLU A 17 11.98 6.15 5.90
CA GLU A 17 11.39 7.46 6.25
C GLU A 17 10.62 7.48 7.60
N GLY A 18 11.09 6.72 8.60
CA GLY A 18 10.42 6.57 9.90
C GLY A 18 9.20 5.63 9.90
N VAL A 19 8.85 5.03 8.76
CA VAL A 19 7.77 4.05 8.61
C VAL A 19 8.34 2.64 8.64
N THR A 20 7.72 1.76 9.44
CA THR A 20 8.06 0.33 9.43
C THR A 20 7.41 -0.35 8.24
N VAL A 21 8.22 -0.91 7.35
CA VAL A 21 7.79 -1.61 6.14
C VAL A 21 8.11 -3.09 6.26
N ARG A 22 7.13 -3.97 5.98
CA ARG A 22 7.31 -5.43 6.01
C ARG A 22 7.73 -5.96 4.64
N LYS A 23 8.52 -7.04 4.61
CA LYS A 23 9.00 -7.71 3.37
C LYS A 23 7.88 -7.99 2.36
N GLY A 24 6.70 -8.35 2.86
CA GLY A 24 5.53 -8.69 2.05
C GLY A 24 4.64 -7.52 1.64
N THR A 25 4.92 -6.27 2.06
CA THR A 25 3.99 -5.14 1.89
C THR A 25 3.64 -4.90 0.41
N VAL A 26 4.63 -4.87 -0.49
CA VAL A 26 4.39 -4.66 -1.93
C VAL A 26 3.59 -5.82 -2.53
N GLY A 27 3.94 -7.06 -2.19
CA GLY A 27 3.22 -8.25 -2.67
C GLY A 27 1.77 -8.29 -2.20
N ALA A 28 1.53 -8.00 -0.92
CA ALA A 28 0.19 -7.92 -0.35
C ALA A 28 -0.66 -6.82 -1.01
N PHE A 29 -0.08 -5.65 -1.28
CA PHE A 29 -0.75 -4.59 -2.02
C PHE A 29 -1.18 -5.05 -3.42
N LEU A 30 -0.30 -5.73 -4.17
CA LEU A 30 -0.63 -6.24 -5.50
C LEU A 30 -1.77 -7.28 -5.48
N LEU A 31 -1.79 -8.16 -4.48
CA LEU A 31 -2.87 -9.14 -4.32
C LEU A 31 -4.21 -8.47 -3.98
N ASN A 32 -4.21 -7.54 -3.03
CA ASN A 32 -5.41 -6.79 -2.67
C ASN A 32 -5.92 -5.92 -3.82
N ALA A 33 -5.04 -5.28 -4.58
CA ALA A 33 -5.41 -4.50 -5.77
C ALA A 33 -6.14 -5.37 -6.80
N ARG A 34 -5.70 -6.62 -7.02
CA ARG A 34 -6.38 -7.56 -7.92
C ARG A 34 -7.77 -7.91 -7.42
N VAL A 35 -7.92 -8.25 -6.14
CA VAL A 35 -9.24 -8.53 -5.53
C VAL A 35 -10.15 -7.32 -5.60
N TRP A 36 -9.62 -6.13 -5.37
CA TRP A 36 -10.40 -4.89 -5.42
C TRP A 36 -10.90 -4.56 -6.83
N CYS A 37 -10.08 -4.82 -7.86
CA CYS A 37 -10.43 -4.60 -9.27
C CYS A 37 -11.31 -5.72 -9.86
N ASP A 38 -11.38 -6.88 -9.21
CA ASP A 38 -12.20 -7.99 -9.65
C ASP A 38 -13.70 -7.66 -9.48
N ALA A 39 -14.44 -7.74 -10.59
CA ALA A 39 -15.88 -7.48 -10.62
C ALA A 39 -16.70 -8.61 -10.00
N ASP A 40 -16.16 -9.83 -9.99
CA ASP A 40 -16.79 -11.03 -9.45
C ASP A 40 -16.44 -11.28 -7.98
N ALA A 41 -15.48 -10.51 -7.43
CA ALA A 41 -15.12 -10.59 -6.02
C ALA A 41 -16.30 -10.21 -5.12
N ALA A 42 -16.51 -11.01 -4.08
CA ALA A 42 -17.52 -10.73 -3.07
C ALA A 42 -17.32 -9.33 -2.45
N PRO A 43 -18.40 -8.58 -2.17
CA PRO A 43 -18.29 -7.22 -1.62
C PRO A 43 -17.41 -7.14 -0.36
N ALA A 44 -17.56 -8.10 0.56
CA ALA A 44 -16.75 -8.17 1.77
C ALA A 44 -15.24 -8.37 1.48
N ALA A 45 -14.89 -9.12 0.44
CA ALA A 45 -13.50 -9.30 0.03
C ALA A 45 -12.91 -8.01 -0.54
N ARG A 46 -13.68 -7.25 -1.32
CA ARG A 46 -13.27 -5.94 -1.84
C ARG A 46 -13.09 -4.91 -0.73
N GLU A 47 -13.93 -4.95 0.31
CA GLU A 47 -13.80 -4.10 1.50
C GLU A 47 -12.55 -4.43 2.33
N VAL A 48 -12.27 -5.72 2.56
CA VAL A 48 -11.03 -6.17 3.22
C VAL A 48 -9.81 -5.70 2.43
N ALA A 49 -9.79 -5.92 1.12
CA ALA A 49 -8.71 -5.47 0.26
C ALA A 49 -8.53 -3.95 0.30
N ALA A 50 -9.62 -3.19 0.30
CA ALA A 50 -9.59 -1.73 0.43
C ALA A 50 -8.96 -1.30 1.77
N ARG A 51 -9.38 -1.88 2.89
CA ARG A 51 -8.80 -1.57 4.20
C ARG A 51 -7.30 -1.86 4.22
N ASP A 52 -6.91 -3.07 3.82
CA ASP A 52 -5.51 -3.51 3.89
C ASP A 52 -4.60 -2.67 2.96
N MET A 53 -5.09 -2.28 1.78
CA MET A 53 -4.36 -1.35 0.90
C MET A 53 -4.19 0.03 1.54
N ARG A 54 -5.22 0.55 2.23
CA ARG A 54 -5.15 1.84 2.91
C ARG A 54 -4.11 1.82 4.03
N GLU A 55 -4.05 0.75 4.81
CA GLU A 55 -3.05 0.57 5.86
C GLU A 55 -1.63 0.46 5.30
N ALA A 56 -1.48 -0.11 4.11
CA ALA A 56 -0.18 -0.23 3.43
C ALA A 56 0.31 1.07 2.77
N LEU A 57 -0.59 2.04 2.49
CA LEU A 57 -0.26 3.25 1.73
C LEU A 57 0.96 4.03 2.28
N PRO A 58 1.10 4.29 3.60
CA PRO A 58 2.26 5.00 4.14
C PRO A 58 3.58 4.26 3.83
N ALA A 59 3.59 2.93 3.98
CA ALA A 59 4.76 2.11 3.69
C ALA A 59 5.11 2.11 2.19
N LEU A 60 4.12 2.06 1.31
CA LEU A 60 4.34 2.10 -0.14
C LEU A 60 4.86 3.47 -0.61
N ARG A 61 4.43 4.55 0.05
CA ARG A 61 4.93 5.91 -0.18
C ARG A 61 6.37 6.06 0.31
N ALA A 62 6.69 5.61 1.52
CA ALA A 62 8.05 5.64 2.06
C ALA A 62 9.05 4.80 1.25
N LEU A 63 8.56 3.77 0.54
CA LEU A 63 9.35 3.00 -0.43
C LEU A 63 9.57 3.71 -1.77
N GLY A 64 8.89 4.83 -2.04
CA GLY A 64 8.91 5.52 -3.33
C GLY A 64 8.21 4.76 -4.46
N LEU A 65 7.34 3.78 -4.15
CA LEU A 65 6.75 2.90 -5.18
C LEU A 65 6.01 3.70 -6.27
N PHE A 66 5.26 4.72 -5.85
CA PHE A 66 4.44 5.55 -6.75
C PHE A 66 5.23 6.65 -7.46
N GLU A 67 6.52 6.82 -7.16
CA GLU A 67 7.40 7.75 -7.88
C GLU A 67 7.90 7.13 -9.20
N VAL A 68 7.91 5.80 -9.27
CA VAL A 68 8.41 5.03 -10.43
C VAL A 68 7.27 4.34 -11.18
N LEU A 69 6.24 3.88 -10.47
CA LEU A 69 5.14 3.09 -11.04
C LEU A 69 3.80 3.77 -10.80
N GLU A 70 2.93 3.72 -11.81
CA GLU A 70 1.53 4.16 -11.69
C GLU A 70 0.54 2.99 -11.63
N VAL A 71 -0.54 3.20 -10.88
CA VAL A 71 -1.67 2.26 -10.86
C VAL A 71 -2.47 2.40 -12.16
N ARG A 72 -2.58 1.29 -12.89
CA ARG A 72 -3.18 1.26 -14.23
C ARG A 72 -4.70 1.39 -14.23
N ASP A 73 -5.37 0.86 -13.21
CA ASP A 73 -6.83 0.95 -13.10
C ASP A 73 -7.23 2.36 -12.63
N PRO A 74 -7.98 3.15 -13.43
CA PRO A 74 -8.29 4.53 -13.07
C PRO A 74 -9.20 4.65 -11.84
N ALA A 75 -10.07 3.67 -11.58
CA ALA A 75 -10.95 3.69 -10.42
C ALA A 75 -10.15 3.42 -9.15
N LEU A 76 -9.25 2.43 -9.18
CA LEU A 76 -8.35 2.15 -8.07
C LEU A 76 -7.42 3.33 -7.80
N ARG A 77 -6.86 3.96 -8.84
CA ARG A 77 -6.00 5.16 -8.69
C ARG A 77 -6.73 6.28 -7.95
N ARG A 78 -7.93 6.66 -8.41
CA ARG A 78 -8.76 7.68 -7.73
C ARG A 78 -9.07 7.31 -6.29
N TRP A 79 -9.35 6.04 -6.02
CA TRP A 79 -9.64 5.56 -4.68
C TRP A 79 -8.40 5.67 -3.75
N LEU A 80 -7.21 5.33 -4.24
CA LEU A 80 -5.95 5.46 -3.49
C LEU A 80 -5.61 6.93 -3.20
N ASP A 81 -5.83 7.83 -4.16
CA ASP A 81 -5.62 9.27 -3.98
C ASP A 81 -6.52 9.82 -2.87
N ALA A 82 -7.80 9.46 -2.90
CA ALA A 82 -8.76 9.84 -1.85
C ALA A 82 -8.41 9.20 -0.49
N ALA A 83 -7.95 7.94 -0.49
CA ALA A 83 -7.56 7.26 0.74
C ALA A 83 -6.33 7.91 1.39
N GLY A 84 -5.39 8.37 0.59
CA GLY A 84 -4.19 9.04 1.06
C GLY A 84 -4.38 10.48 1.51
N ALA A 85 -5.39 11.19 0.99
CA ALA A 85 -5.75 12.53 1.46
C ALA A 85 -6.42 12.50 2.84
N ALA A 86 -7.21 11.46 3.14
CA ALA A 86 -7.88 11.30 4.43
C ALA A 86 -6.91 11.12 5.61
N SER A 87 -5.73 10.54 5.37
CA SER A 87 -4.70 10.34 6.41
C SER A 87 -3.89 11.61 6.72
N ALA A 88 -3.87 12.61 5.82
CA ALA A 88 -3.13 13.86 6.01
C ALA A 88 -3.92 14.91 6.81
N GLY A 89 -5.23 14.71 7.02
CA GLY A 89 -6.10 15.64 7.75
C GLY A 89 -6.21 15.40 9.26
N GLY A 90 -5.47 14.42 9.81
CA GLY A 90 -5.56 14.02 11.22
C GLY A 90 -4.62 14.73 12.20
N GLU A 91 -3.72 15.59 11.71
CA GLU A 91 -2.68 16.22 12.52
C GLU A 91 -2.83 17.75 12.57
N VAL A 92 -4.04 18.23 12.92
CA VAL A 92 -4.26 19.63 13.34
C VAL A 92 -5.33 19.65 14.44
N THR A 93 -4.93 19.40 15.68
CA THR A 93 -5.54 20.02 16.86
C THR A 93 -4.50 20.05 17.99
N ALA A 94 -4.11 21.28 18.33
CA ALA A 94 -3.30 21.66 19.48
C ALA A 94 -4.09 21.56 20.80
#